data_AF-A0A699VSL5-F1
#
_entry.id   AF-A0A699VSL5-F1
#
_cell.length_a   1.000
_cell.length_b   1.000
_cell.length_c   1.000
_cell.angle_alpha   90.00
_cell.angle_beta   90.00
_cell.angle_gamma   90.00
#
_symmetry.space_group_name_H-M   'P 1'
#
loop_
_entity.id
_entity.type
_entity.pdbx_description
1 polymer ?
#
loop_
_entity_poly.entity_id
_entity_poly.type
_entity_poly.pdbx_seq_one_letter_code
_entity_poly.pdbx_strand_id
1 'polypeptide(L)' 'NEATKKSKKNLLKQQYGNFKAEGTETLEQTFNRLQVIVSQLQFMDVEVEKDDLNQKFLSSLAPEWLMHTIV' A
#
# COMPACT_ATOMS: atom_id res chain seq x y z
N ASN A 1 -24.89 -7.86 1.42
CA ASN A 1 -24.81 -8.12 -0.04
C ASN A 1 -23.40 -8.60 -0.36
N GLU A 2 -23.25 -9.85 -0.81
CA GLU A 2 -21.97 -10.46 -1.19
C GLU A 2 -21.29 -9.74 -2.37
N ALA A 3 -22.05 -9.29 -3.36
CA ALA A 3 -21.55 -8.50 -4.49
C ALA A 3 -20.92 -7.17 -4.04
N THR A 4 -21.50 -6.49 -3.05
CA THR A 4 -20.90 -5.26 -2.49
C THR A 4 -19.58 -5.55 -1.76
N LYS A 5 -19.46 -6.69 -1.03
CA LYS A 5 -18.19 -7.11 -0.41
C LYS A 5 -17.15 -7.44 -1.49
N LYS A 6 -17.54 -8.15 -2.54
CA LYS A 6 -16.65 -8.48 -3.67
C LYS A 6 -16.13 -7.25 -4.40
N SER A 7 -16.99 -6.29 -4.72
CA SER A 7 -16.58 -5.05 -5.39
C SER A 7 -15.63 -4.20 -4.55
N LYS A 8 -15.88 -4.08 -3.23
CA LYS A 8 -14.97 -3.37 -2.31
C LYS A 8 -13.60 -4.05 -2.21
N LYS A 9 -13.57 -5.38 -2.11
CA LYS A 9 -12.32 -6.17 -2.08
C LYS A 9 -11.48 -5.93 -3.33
N ASN A 10 -12.12 -5.90 -4.50
CA ASN A 10 -11.43 -5.63 -5.76
C ASN A 10 -10.87 -4.20 -5.83
N LEU A 11 -11.64 -3.22 -5.34
CA LEU A 11 -11.18 -1.82 -5.29
C LEU A 11 -9.94 -1.67 -4.40
N LEU A 12 -9.92 -2.29 -3.22
CA LEU A 12 -8.75 -2.25 -2.32
C LEU A 12 -7.52 -2.91 -2.94
N LYS A 13 -7.70 -4.05 -3.62
CA LYS A 13 -6.60 -4.71 -4.35
C LYS A 13 -6.03 -3.80 -5.44
N GLN A 14 -6.89 -3.08 -6.15
CA GLN A 14 -6.45 -2.11 -7.16
C GLN A 14 -5.70 -0.92 -6.53
N GLN A 15 -6.18 -0.40 -5.41
CA GLN A 15 -5.50 0.68 -4.67
C GLN A 15 -4.12 0.23 -4.19
N TYR A 16 -4.00 -0.97 -3.63
CA TYR A 16 -2.72 -1.55 -3.23
C TYR A 16 -1.78 -1.78 -4.42
N GLY A 17 -2.30 -2.34 -5.52
CA GLY A 17 -1.53 -2.57 -6.74
C GLY A 17 -0.92 -1.29 -7.30
N ASN A 18 -1.71 -0.22 -7.33
CA ASN A 18 -1.33 1.09 -7.89
C ASN A 18 -0.72 2.06 -6.87
N PHE A 19 -0.46 1.61 -5.64
CA PHE A 19 0.04 2.48 -4.58
C PHE A 19 1.40 3.09 -4.93
N LYS A 20 1.50 4.42 -4.80
CA LYS A 20 2.68 5.25 -5.02
C LYS A 20 2.66 6.43 -4.05
N ALA A 21 3.83 6.85 -3.59
CA ALA A 21 4.00 8.10 -2.86
C ALA A 21 3.57 9.28 -3.75
N GLU A 22 2.90 10.25 -3.15
CA GLU A 22 2.55 11.50 -3.82
C GLU A 22 3.66 12.54 -3.56
N GLY A 23 3.91 13.43 -4.52
CA GLY A 23 5.05 14.36 -4.46
C GLY A 23 5.00 15.41 -3.34
N THR A 24 3.90 15.50 -2.59
CA THR A 24 3.74 16.39 -1.43
C THR A 24 3.75 15.66 -0.10
N GLU A 25 3.86 14.33 -0.10
CA GLU A 25 3.78 13.52 1.11
C GLU A 25 5.13 13.34 1.77
N THR A 26 5.12 13.20 3.09
CA THR A 26 6.26 12.69 3.85
C THR A 26 6.30 11.15 3.80
N LEU A 27 7.45 10.58 4.18
CA LEU A 27 7.61 9.12 4.29
C LEU A 27 6.60 8.52 5.29
N GLU A 28 6.36 9.21 6.41
CA GLU A 28 5.38 8.81 7.42
C GLU A 28 3.96 8.82 6.86
N GLN A 29 3.58 9.87 6.12
CA GLN A 29 2.26 9.96 5.48
C GLN A 29 2.05 8.84 4.47
N THR A 30 3.06 8.59 3.62
CA THR A 30 3.06 7.48 2.66
C THR A 30 2.89 6.14 3.36
N PHE A 31 3.66 5.89 4.43
CA PHE A 31 3.58 4.65 5.20
C PHE A 31 2.20 4.48 5.86
N ASN A 32 1.66 5.53 6.48
CA ASN A 32 0.35 5.49 7.12
C ASN A 32 -0.78 5.19 6.13
N ARG A 33 -0.74 5.75 4.91
CA ARG A 33 -1.72 5.41 3.86
C ARG A 33 -1.64 3.96 3.42
N LEU A 34 -0.43 3.43 3.26
CA LEU A 34 -0.24 2.02 2.93
C LEU A 34 -0.80 1.11 4.04
N GLN A 35 -0.53 1.45 5.31
CA GLN A 35 -1.06 0.72 6.47
C GLN A 35 -2.60 0.71 6.51
N VAL A 36 -3.25 1.82 6.14
CA VAL A 36 -4.72 1.88 6.06
C VAL A 36 -5.25 0.90 5.01
N ILE A 37 -4.64 0.85 3.81
CA ILE A 37 -5.05 -0.08 2.75
C ILE A 37 -4.85 -1.54 3.19
N VAL A 38 -3.70 -1.85 3.80
CA VAL A 38 -3.39 -3.21 4.30
C VAL A 38 -4.37 -3.63 5.39
N SER A 39 -4.67 -2.74 6.35
CA SER A 39 -5.63 -3.02 7.43
C SER A 39 -7.03 -3.31 6.88
N GLN A 40 -7.46 -2.56 5.85
CA GLN A 40 -8.74 -2.80 5.19
C GLN A 40 -8.75 -4.11 4.40
N LEU A 41 -7.64 -4.48 3.75
CA LEU A 41 -7.49 -5.77 3.07
C LEU A 41 -7.58 -6.95 4.05
N GLN A 42 -6.86 -6.88 5.16
CA GLN A 42 -6.89 -7.90 6.22
C GLN A 42 -8.29 -8.03 6.84
N PHE A 43 -8.97 -6.91 7.07
CA PHE A 43 -10.38 -6.92 7.51
C PHE A 43 -11.33 -7.60 6.51
N MET A 44 -10.95 -7.69 5.23
CA MET A 44 -11.71 -8.36 4.17
C MET A 44 -11.21 -9.78 3.85
N ASP A 45 -10.49 -10.39 4.79
CA ASP A 45 -9.94 -11.74 4.65
C ASP A 45 -9.01 -11.81 3.42
N VAL A 46 -8.18 -10.78 3.24
CA VAL A 46 -7.08 -10.76 2.26
C VAL A 46 -5.79 -10.71 3.04
N GLU A 47 -5.06 -11.81 3.01
CA GLU A 47 -3.72 -11.88 3.55
C GLU A 47 -2.77 -11.06 2.66
N VAL A 48 -1.93 -10.24 3.31
CA VAL A 48 -0.85 -9.50 2.68
C VAL A 48 0.43 -9.99 3.35
N GLU A 49 1.26 -10.68 2.59
CA GLU A 49 2.52 -11.20 3.10
C GLU A 49 3.45 -10.05 3.49
N LYS A 50 4.25 -10.27 4.53
CA LYS A 50 5.16 -9.24 5.04
C LYS A 50 6.18 -8.81 3.98
N ASP A 51 6.68 -9.75 3.18
CA ASP A 51 7.64 -9.45 2.12
C ASP A 51 6.99 -8.70 0.96
N ASP A 52 5.77 -9.08 0.54
CA ASP A 52 5.02 -8.33 -0.47
C ASP A 52 4.76 -6.89 -0.02
N LEU A 53 4.37 -6.69 1.26
CA LEU A 53 4.20 -5.37 1.85
C LEU A 53 5.49 -4.55 1.83
N ASN A 54 6.60 -5.16 2.24
CA ASN A 54 7.90 -4.49 2.26
C ASN A 54 8.32 -4.08 0.83
N GLN A 55 8.17 -4.99 -0.15
CA GLN A 55 8.46 -4.70 -1.56
C GLN A 55 7.52 -3.62 -2.13
N LYS A 56 6.23 -3.66 -1.78
CA LYS A 56 5.26 -2.63 -2.18
C LYS A 56 5.68 -1.27 -1.65
N PHE A 57 6.04 -1.18 -0.37
CA PHE A 57 6.48 0.07 0.23
C PHE A 57 7.73 0.62 -0.49
N LEU A 58 8.79 -0.19 -0.62
CA LEU A 58 10.04 0.23 -1.26
C LEU A 58 9.84 0.65 -2.72
N SER A 59 9.05 -0.09 -3.49
CA SER A 59 8.74 0.23 -4.90
C SER A 59 7.80 1.43 -5.07
N SER A 60 7.16 1.89 -3.99
CA SER A 60 6.24 3.02 -3.99
C SER A 60 6.87 4.34 -3.59
N LEU A 61 8.09 4.31 -3.02
CA LEU A 61 8.80 5.50 -2.58
C LEU A 61 9.15 6.41 -3.77
N ALA A 62 9.14 7.71 -3.50
CA ALA A 62 9.58 8.69 -4.46
C ALA A 62 11.11 8.60 -4.67
N PRO A 63 11.65 8.84 -5.88
CA PRO A 63 13.06 8.65 -6.19
C PRO A 63 14.03 9.40 -5.26
N GLU A 64 13.62 10.55 -4.74
CA GLU A 64 14.38 11.37 -3.79
C GLU A 64 14.72 10.63 -2.48
N TRP A 65 13.89 9.67 -2.06
CA TRP A 65 14.14 8.90 -0.84
C TRP A 65 15.03 7.68 -1.07
N LEU A 66 15.14 7.21 -2.31
CA LEU A 66 16.02 6.10 -2.68
C LEU A 66 17.50 6.53 -2.69
N MET A 67 17.79 7.83 -2.77
CA MET A 67 19.17 8.34 -2.80
C MET A 67 19.85 8.36 -1.43
N HIS A 68 19.11 8.21 -0.33
CA HIS A 68 19.68 8.21 1.03
C HIS A 68 20.00 6.81 1.59
N THR A 69 19.77 5.73 0.82
CA THR A 69 20.15 4.35 1.17
C THR A 69 21.45 3.92 0.52
N ILE A 70 22.51 4.72 0.67
CA ILE A 70 23.87 4.25 0.35
C ILE A 70 24.29 3.31 1.49
N VAL A 71 24.59 2.07 1.11
CA VAL A 71 25.16 0.98 1.94
C VAL A 71 26.54 1.35 2.46
#